data_AF-A0A328BAR2-F1
#
_entry.id   AF-A0A328BAR2-F1
#
_cell.length_a   1.000
_cell.length_b   1.000
_cell.length_c   1.000
_cell.angle_alpha   90.00
_cell.angle_beta   90.00
_cell.angle_gamma   90.00
#
_symmetry.space_group_name_H-M   'P 1'
#
loop_
_entity.id
_entity.type
_entity.pdbx_description
1 polymer ?
#
loop_
_entity_poly.entity_id
_entity_poly.type
_entity_poly.pdbx_seq_one_letter_code
_entity_poly.pdbx_strand_id
1 'polypeptide(L)'
;MNKEGYWGIDVDGAACAASMTLQGGSIFLLRAEAGEVSVALFTQTPMPKGKSLNLDVDGRMIKLPATLLDKRTTVFLDGALDAPSLASLRIGRTLRVLLDDQTVATMTLEGTGFAGAVDGVVACSKGEPGWWGKGVSRDGGAAPADLVYNKEDVWTLIPADKPGGCVAQAEVGEGGRFLQIIRQNEDVTVAVWSSGPALRRGRKGVLSVDGVSFDFVPAYDGKTYMVLDGTLAGEPLQALRASKGVEVSIDGKVLVNANLEGTGFPLILDELAACARGEAGWWTPNATVGASQ
;
A
#
# COMPACT_ATOMS: atom_id res chain seq x y z
N MET A 1 -17.18 11.86 -9.62
CA MET A 1 -16.24 11.74 -10.76
C MET A 1 -15.03 12.58 -10.38
N ASN A 2 -13.91 11.94 -10.03
CA ASN A 2 -12.69 12.58 -9.51
C ASN A 2 -12.06 13.50 -10.55
N LYS A 3 -11.57 14.67 -10.11
CA LYS A 3 -10.59 15.44 -10.89
C LYS A 3 -9.20 15.03 -10.39
N GLU A 4 -8.59 14.11 -11.15
CA GLU A 4 -7.18 13.64 -11.08
C GLU A 4 -6.85 12.70 -9.89
N GLY A 5 -6.81 11.37 -9.94
CA GLY A 5 -6.67 10.36 -10.99
C GLY A 5 -6.27 8.99 -10.34
N TYR A 6 -5.93 7.94 -11.09
CA TYR A 6 -5.67 6.54 -10.61
C TYR A 6 -4.35 6.34 -9.81
N TRP A 7 -3.72 7.40 -9.30
CA TRP A 7 -2.37 7.37 -8.74
C TRP A 7 -2.32 7.93 -7.31
N GLY A 8 -1.61 7.24 -6.42
CA GLY A 8 -1.16 7.73 -5.11
C GLY A 8 0.34 8.02 -5.12
N ILE A 9 0.82 8.86 -4.20
CA ILE A 9 2.26 9.07 -3.97
C ILE A 9 2.57 8.82 -2.50
N ASP A 10 3.52 7.95 -2.25
CA ASP A 10 3.96 7.54 -0.92
C ASP A 10 5.43 7.95 -0.70
N VAL A 11 5.80 8.24 0.55
CA VAL A 11 7.17 8.55 0.95
C VAL A 11 7.85 7.27 1.42
N ASP A 12 8.88 6.84 0.72
CA ASP A 12 9.67 5.64 1.01
C ASP A 12 11.10 6.03 1.42
N GLY A 13 11.29 6.26 2.71
CA GLY A 13 12.58 6.69 3.27
C GLY A 13 13.07 8.00 2.65
N ALA A 14 14.13 7.92 1.83
CA ALA A 14 14.71 9.05 1.10
C ALA A 14 14.10 9.30 -0.30
N ALA A 15 13.15 8.47 -0.71
CA ALA A 15 12.51 8.50 -2.01
C ALA A 15 10.99 8.71 -1.90
N CYS A 16 10.36 8.99 -3.03
CA CYS A 16 8.91 8.94 -3.16
C CYS A 16 8.52 8.02 -4.30
N ALA A 17 7.39 7.34 -4.17
CA ALA A 17 6.93 6.40 -5.16
C ALA A 17 5.47 6.68 -5.54
N ALA A 18 5.10 6.40 -6.79
CA ALA A 18 3.73 6.38 -7.24
C ALA A 18 3.48 5.11 -8.04
N SER A 19 2.39 4.43 -7.77
CA SER A 19 2.04 3.20 -8.46
C SER A 19 0.63 3.21 -9.03
N MET A 20 0.44 2.35 -10.03
CA MET A 20 -0.86 2.03 -10.59
C MET A 20 -0.96 0.53 -10.85
N THR A 21 -2.05 -0.08 -10.39
CA THR A 21 -2.40 -1.47 -10.70
C THR A 21 -3.04 -1.54 -12.07
N LEU A 22 -2.47 -2.38 -12.94
CA LEU A 22 -2.91 -2.60 -14.31
C LEU A 22 -3.93 -3.74 -14.38
N GLN A 23 -4.68 -3.79 -15.48
CA GLN A 23 -5.52 -4.95 -15.78
C GLN A 23 -4.64 -6.22 -15.86
N GLY A 24 -5.02 -7.24 -15.09
CA GLY A 24 -4.23 -8.47 -14.93
C GLY A 24 -3.37 -8.52 -13.66
N GLY A 25 -3.43 -7.50 -12.79
CA GLY A 25 -2.80 -7.53 -11.46
C GLY A 25 -1.31 -7.17 -11.44
N SER A 26 -0.76 -6.72 -12.56
CA SER A 26 0.58 -6.15 -12.62
C SER A 26 0.60 -4.73 -12.04
N ILE A 27 1.71 -4.31 -11.44
CA ILE A 27 1.86 -2.98 -10.84
C ILE A 27 2.96 -2.22 -11.59
N PHE A 28 2.64 -1.03 -12.10
CA PHE A 28 3.63 -0.11 -12.62
C PHE A 28 3.99 0.93 -11.56
N LEU A 29 5.28 1.18 -11.37
CA LEU A 29 5.82 2.04 -10.33
C LEU A 29 6.71 3.13 -10.93
N LEU A 30 6.49 4.37 -10.52
CA LEU A 30 7.43 5.48 -10.60
C LEU A 30 8.11 5.59 -9.23
N ARG A 31 9.43 5.67 -9.18
CA ARG A 31 10.17 5.99 -7.95
C ARG A 31 11.05 7.19 -8.21
N ALA A 32 11.13 8.13 -7.27
CA ALA A 32 11.95 9.31 -7.38
C ALA A 32 12.81 9.52 -6.13
N GLU A 33 14.08 9.81 -6.31
CA GLU A 33 15.02 10.09 -5.23
C GLU A 33 15.82 11.35 -5.57
N ALA A 34 15.79 12.36 -4.69
CA ALA A 34 16.41 13.66 -4.92
C ALA A 34 16.04 14.34 -6.26
N GLY A 35 14.89 14.01 -6.86
CA GLY A 35 14.41 14.51 -8.13
C GLY A 35 14.72 13.64 -9.36
N GLU A 36 15.51 12.58 -9.20
CA GLU A 36 15.81 11.60 -10.24
C GLU A 36 14.75 10.50 -10.24
N VAL A 37 14.18 10.18 -11.40
CA VAL A 37 13.04 9.24 -11.50
C VAL A 37 13.46 7.93 -12.14
N SER A 38 13.11 6.80 -11.54
CA SER A 38 13.19 5.47 -12.12
C SER A 38 11.81 4.82 -12.27
N VAL A 39 11.76 3.72 -13.02
CA VAL A 39 10.54 2.96 -13.27
C VAL A 39 10.72 1.48 -12.91
N ALA A 40 9.65 0.86 -12.44
CA ALA A 40 9.58 -0.59 -12.28
C ALA A 40 8.21 -1.14 -12.70
N LEU A 41 8.20 -2.43 -13.06
CA LEU A 41 7.00 -3.21 -13.34
C LEU A 41 7.08 -4.53 -12.58
N PHE A 42 6.01 -4.82 -11.84
CA PHE A 42 5.81 -6.05 -11.10
C PHE A 42 4.67 -6.84 -11.74
N THR A 43 4.85 -8.15 -11.91
CA THR A 43 3.87 -9.03 -12.55
C THR A 43 3.64 -10.27 -11.70
N GLN A 44 2.44 -10.85 -11.74
CA GLN A 44 2.16 -12.10 -11.00
C GLN A 44 2.77 -13.33 -11.69
N THR A 45 3.00 -13.26 -12.99
CA THR A 45 3.59 -14.33 -13.79
C THR A 45 4.97 -13.93 -14.31
N PRO A 46 5.90 -14.89 -14.50
CA PRO A 46 7.22 -14.58 -15.03
C PRO A 46 7.16 -13.92 -16.40
N MET A 47 7.81 -12.77 -16.53
CA MET A 47 8.00 -12.07 -17.80
C MET A 47 8.93 -12.84 -18.74
N PRO A 48 8.87 -12.56 -20.05
CA PRO A 48 9.88 -13.02 -21.01
C PRO A 48 11.29 -12.66 -20.57
N LYS A 49 12.28 -13.42 -21.05
CA LYS A 49 13.67 -13.01 -20.89
C LYS A 49 13.91 -11.79 -21.78
N GLY A 50 14.65 -10.81 -21.27
CA GLY A 50 15.09 -9.67 -22.07
C GLY A 50 16.26 -8.96 -21.39
N LYS A 51 16.92 -8.06 -22.14
CA LYS A 51 18.05 -7.25 -21.63
C LYS A 51 17.74 -5.75 -21.62
N SER A 52 16.72 -5.34 -22.36
CA SER A 52 16.31 -3.95 -22.51
C SER A 52 14.88 -3.76 -22.00
N LEU A 53 14.64 -2.68 -21.27
CA LEU A 53 13.32 -2.22 -20.89
C LEU A 53 12.98 -1.08 -21.84
N ASN A 54 11.96 -1.25 -22.66
CA ASN A 54 11.54 -0.21 -23.60
C ASN A 54 10.19 0.34 -23.16
N LEU A 55 10.11 1.67 -23.05
CA LEU A 55 8.86 2.38 -22.83
C LEU A 55 8.43 2.99 -24.16
N ASP A 56 7.33 2.50 -24.72
CA ASP A 56 6.74 3.05 -25.93
C ASP A 56 5.58 3.98 -25.53
N VAL A 57 5.85 5.27 -25.63
CA VAL A 57 4.92 6.36 -25.28
C VAL A 57 4.35 6.93 -26.57
N ASP A 58 3.08 6.65 -26.85
CA ASP A 58 2.40 7.06 -28.08
C ASP A 58 3.19 6.76 -29.38
N GLY A 59 3.89 5.62 -29.43
CA GLY A 59 4.72 5.22 -30.57
C GLY A 59 6.17 5.73 -30.52
N ARG A 60 6.54 6.54 -29.53
CA ARG A 60 7.92 6.97 -29.29
C ARG A 60 8.60 6.03 -28.29
N MET A 61 9.67 5.39 -28.74
CA MET A 61 10.40 4.42 -27.93
C MET A 61 11.50 5.08 -27.10
N ILE A 62 11.48 4.84 -25.79
CA ILE A 62 12.54 5.15 -24.83
C ILE A 62 13.21 3.82 -24.49
N LYS A 63 14.51 3.70 -24.79
CA LYS A 63 15.27 2.46 -24.58
C LYS A 63 16.10 2.55 -23.33
N LEU A 64 15.91 1.59 -22.43
CA LEU A 64 16.52 1.59 -21.12
C LEU A 64 17.20 0.24 -20.84
N PRO A 65 18.29 0.22 -20.05
CA PRO A 65 18.81 -1.03 -19.51
C PRO A 65 17.79 -1.65 -18.55
N ALA A 66 17.60 -2.98 -18.63
CA ALA A 66 16.71 -3.71 -17.74
C ALA A 66 17.47 -4.58 -16.74
N THR A 67 17.01 -4.58 -15.49
CA THR A 67 17.37 -5.61 -14.52
C THR A 67 16.13 -6.42 -14.17
N LEU A 68 16.23 -7.75 -14.29
CA LEU A 68 15.18 -8.69 -13.95
C LEU A 68 15.49 -9.38 -12.61
N LEU A 69 14.54 -9.34 -11.68
CA LEU A 69 14.62 -10.01 -10.37
C LEU A 69 13.50 -11.03 -10.19
N ASP A 70 13.51 -11.73 -9.06
CA ASP A 70 12.40 -12.55 -8.56
C ASP A 70 11.86 -13.55 -9.58
N LYS A 71 12.74 -14.38 -10.16
CA LYS A 71 12.36 -15.34 -11.21
C LYS A 71 11.70 -14.69 -12.45
N ARG A 72 11.97 -13.39 -12.68
CA ARG A 72 11.44 -12.51 -13.74
C ARG A 72 10.02 -11.99 -13.49
N THR A 73 9.56 -11.91 -12.25
CA THR A 73 8.30 -11.22 -11.92
C THR A 73 8.50 -9.73 -11.68
N THR A 74 9.75 -9.27 -11.59
CA THR A 74 10.10 -7.87 -11.37
C THR A 74 11.08 -7.41 -12.44
N VAL A 75 10.80 -6.27 -13.08
CA VAL A 75 11.75 -5.53 -13.93
C VAL A 75 11.82 -4.09 -13.47
N PHE A 76 13.03 -3.55 -13.38
CA PHE A 76 13.23 -2.12 -13.14
C PHE A 76 14.29 -1.55 -14.09
N LEU A 77 14.18 -0.24 -14.31
CA LEU A 77 15.21 0.55 -14.96
C LEU A 77 16.46 0.58 -14.09
N ASP A 78 17.59 0.20 -14.66
CA ASP A 78 18.89 0.44 -14.04
C ASP A 78 19.30 1.92 -14.28
N GLY A 79 19.10 2.76 -13.28
CA GLY A 79 19.40 4.20 -13.33
C GLY A 79 18.15 5.11 -13.31
N ALA A 80 18.29 6.31 -13.85
CA ALA A 80 17.25 7.33 -13.89
C ALA A 80 16.84 7.69 -15.33
N LEU A 81 15.59 8.07 -15.51
CA LEU A 81 15.06 8.61 -16.75
C LEU A 81 15.65 9.99 -17.00
N ASP A 82 16.14 10.20 -18.22
CA ASP A 82 16.59 11.53 -18.62
C ASP A 82 15.41 12.52 -18.75
N ALA A 83 15.72 13.81 -18.72
CA ALA A 83 14.71 14.86 -18.82
C ALA A 83 13.83 14.77 -20.08
N PRO A 84 14.36 14.44 -21.28
CA PRO A 84 13.54 14.19 -22.47
C PRO A 84 12.55 13.02 -22.33
N SER A 85 12.96 11.93 -21.69
CA SER A 85 12.11 10.77 -21.43
C SER A 85 10.99 11.12 -20.47
N LEU A 86 11.30 11.85 -19.39
CA LEU A 86 10.29 12.35 -18.45
C LEU A 86 9.31 13.32 -19.11
N ALA A 87 9.79 14.23 -19.95
CA ALA A 87 8.93 15.12 -20.72
C ALA A 87 7.99 14.35 -21.66
N SER A 88 8.48 13.28 -22.28
CA SER A 88 7.67 12.41 -23.14
C SER A 88 6.58 11.68 -22.34
N LEU A 89 6.93 11.14 -21.17
CA LEU A 89 5.98 10.47 -20.27
C LEU A 89 4.87 11.42 -19.77
N ARG A 90 5.20 12.67 -19.43
CA ARG A 90 4.21 13.67 -18.97
C ARG A 90 3.11 13.95 -19.97
N ILE A 91 3.42 13.95 -21.26
CA ILE A 91 2.45 14.27 -22.32
C ILE A 91 1.82 13.02 -22.96
N GLY A 92 2.29 11.84 -22.56
CA GLY A 92 1.88 10.56 -23.12
C GLY A 92 0.42 10.25 -22.81
N ARG A 93 -0.31 9.74 -23.79
CA ARG A 93 -1.70 9.27 -23.64
C ARG A 93 -1.77 7.77 -23.45
N THR A 94 -0.82 7.04 -24.00
CA THR A 94 -0.66 5.60 -23.91
C THR A 94 0.79 5.25 -23.61
N LEU A 95 0.98 4.19 -22.82
CA LEU A 95 2.29 3.64 -22.51
C LEU A 95 2.25 2.13 -22.68
N ARG A 96 3.19 1.60 -23.44
CA ARG A 96 3.51 0.16 -23.46
C ARG A 96 4.86 -0.04 -22.83
N VAL A 97 4.95 -1.04 -21.96
CA VAL A 97 6.22 -1.51 -21.41
C VAL A 97 6.58 -2.78 -22.16
N LEU A 98 7.76 -2.78 -22.76
CA LEU A 98 8.29 -3.91 -23.50
C LEU A 98 9.59 -4.38 -22.85
N LEU A 99 9.77 -5.71 -22.81
CA LEU A 99 11.07 -6.32 -22.57
C LEU A 99 11.63 -6.75 -23.92
N ASP A 100 12.74 -6.13 -24.31
CA ASP A 100 13.19 -6.05 -25.70
C ASP A 100 12.02 -5.61 -26.60
N ASP A 101 11.51 -6.49 -27.48
CA ASP A 101 10.40 -6.17 -28.40
C ASP A 101 9.04 -6.76 -27.98
N GLN A 102 8.98 -7.41 -26.80
CA GLN A 102 7.76 -8.06 -26.32
C GLN A 102 7.02 -7.18 -25.32
N THR A 103 5.79 -6.80 -25.65
CA THR A 103 4.90 -6.08 -24.74
C THR A 103 4.58 -6.93 -23.52
N VAL A 104 4.94 -6.44 -22.35
CA VAL A 104 4.66 -7.06 -21.04
C VAL A 104 3.58 -6.31 -20.26
N ALA A 105 3.37 -5.03 -20.56
CA ALA A 105 2.27 -4.25 -20.03
C ALA A 105 1.81 -3.18 -21.02
N THR A 106 0.54 -2.83 -20.96
CA THR A 106 -0.05 -1.69 -21.70
C THR A 106 -0.93 -0.91 -20.74
N MET A 107 -0.88 0.41 -20.82
CA MET A 107 -1.73 1.29 -20.04
C MET A 107 -2.16 2.53 -20.81
N THR A 108 -3.39 2.97 -20.53
CA THR A 108 -3.90 4.28 -20.93
C THR A 108 -3.55 5.27 -19.83
N LEU A 109 -2.83 6.34 -20.18
CA LEU A 109 -2.42 7.40 -19.27
C LEU A 109 -3.39 8.59 -19.30
N GLU A 110 -4.06 8.81 -20.44
CA GLU A 110 -5.02 9.90 -20.62
C GLU A 110 -6.16 9.82 -19.58
N GLY A 111 -6.43 10.95 -18.92
CA GLY A 111 -7.46 11.04 -17.87
C GLY A 111 -7.11 10.33 -16.56
N THR A 112 -5.91 9.73 -16.44
CA THR A 112 -5.51 9.04 -15.22
C THR A 112 -4.79 9.91 -14.20
N GLY A 113 -4.35 11.13 -14.55
CA GLY A 113 -3.53 11.96 -13.67
C GLY A 113 -2.03 11.63 -13.68
N PHE A 114 -1.58 10.75 -14.58
CA PHE A 114 -0.17 10.32 -14.68
C PHE A 114 0.85 11.46 -14.77
N ALA A 115 0.55 12.52 -15.52
CA ALA A 115 1.43 13.69 -15.61
C ALA A 115 1.66 14.34 -14.23
N GLY A 116 0.58 14.48 -13.45
CA GLY A 116 0.63 14.98 -12.08
C GLY A 116 1.34 14.01 -11.14
N ALA A 117 1.26 12.69 -11.38
CA ALA A 117 2.02 11.70 -10.63
C ALA A 117 3.53 11.83 -10.87
N VAL A 118 3.97 12.02 -12.13
CA VAL A 118 5.39 12.27 -12.47
C VAL A 118 5.91 13.53 -11.80
N ASP A 119 5.18 14.63 -11.87
CA ASP A 119 5.59 15.88 -11.23
C ASP A 119 5.55 15.78 -9.70
N GLY A 120 4.56 15.07 -9.17
CA GLY A 120 4.41 14.85 -7.75
C GLY A 120 5.53 14.01 -7.13
N VAL A 121 5.92 12.88 -7.74
CA VAL A 121 7.04 12.08 -7.20
C VAL A 121 8.35 12.87 -7.22
N VAL A 122 8.58 13.69 -8.25
CA VAL A 122 9.76 14.56 -8.34
C VAL A 122 9.74 15.60 -7.21
N ALA A 123 8.62 16.31 -7.01
CA ALA A 123 8.49 17.31 -5.97
C ALA A 123 8.62 16.68 -4.56
N CYS A 124 7.91 15.58 -4.33
CA CYS A 124 7.96 14.82 -3.09
C CYS A 124 9.39 14.38 -2.73
N SER A 125 10.14 13.84 -3.69
CA SER A 125 11.53 13.38 -3.47
C SER A 125 12.52 14.52 -3.20
N LYS A 126 12.13 15.77 -3.49
CA LYS A 126 12.89 16.98 -3.14
C LYS A 126 12.53 17.53 -1.76
N GLY A 127 11.57 16.92 -1.07
CA GLY A 127 11.04 17.38 0.20
C GLY A 127 9.92 18.42 0.06
N GLU A 128 9.41 18.63 -1.15
CA GLU A 128 8.34 19.60 -1.38
C GLU A 128 6.99 19.00 -0.92
N PRO A 129 6.14 19.80 -0.25
CA PRO A 129 4.80 19.35 0.13
C PRO A 129 3.86 19.35 -1.08
N GLY A 130 2.84 18.49 -1.05
CA GLY A 130 1.82 18.42 -2.10
C GLY A 130 0.56 17.68 -1.65
N TRP A 131 -0.23 17.20 -2.61
CA TRP A 131 -1.44 16.41 -2.34
C TRP A 131 -1.12 15.05 -1.68
N TRP A 132 0.14 14.64 -1.71
CA TRP A 132 0.74 13.51 -1.00
C TRP A 132 1.18 13.82 0.44
N GLY A 133 0.99 15.05 0.93
CA GLY A 133 1.43 15.46 2.26
C GLY A 133 2.84 16.06 2.30
N LYS A 134 3.61 15.76 3.36
CA LYS A 134 5.00 16.25 3.50
C LYS A 134 5.92 15.38 2.64
N GLY A 135 6.76 16.01 1.82
CA GLY A 135 7.80 15.28 1.07
C GLY A 135 8.90 14.73 1.99
N VAL A 136 9.89 14.07 1.38
CA VAL A 136 11.05 13.48 2.08
C VAL A 136 11.74 14.51 2.98
N SER A 137 11.93 14.18 4.26
CA SER A 137 12.72 15.01 5.18
C SER A 137 14.21 14.78 4.93
N ARG A 138 14.92 15.83 4.49
CA ARG A 138 16.37 15.78 4.14
C ARG A 138 17.32 15.75 5.34
N ASP A 139 16.81 15.67 6.57
CA ASP A 139 17.62 15.59 7.77
C ASP A 139 18.14 14.15 8.00
N GLY A 140 19.21 13.80 7.27
CA GLY A 140 20.25 12.89 7.75
C GLY A 140 20.23 11.45 7.22
N GLY A 141 21.07 11.18 6.22
CA GLY A 141 21.69 9.87 5.98
C GLY A 141 21.36 9.26 4.63
N ALA A 142 22.39 9.04 3.79
CA ALA A 142 22.27 8.17 2.63
C ALA A 142 21.77 6.79 3.09
N ALA A 143 20.58 6.40 2.64
CA ALA A 143 20.12 5.04 2.81
C ALA A 143 21.08 4.11 2.03
N PRO A 144 21.49 2.96 2.59
CA PRO A 144 22.20 1.95 1.82
C PRO A 144 21.37 1.58 0.59
N ALA A 145 22.05 1.34 -0.53
CA ALA A 145 21.46 0.77 -1.74
C ALA A 145 21.04 -0.69 -1.49
N ASP A 146 19.93 -0.86 -0.78
CA ASP A 146 19.08 -2.03 -0.85
C ASP A 146 17.69 -1.50 -1.22
N LEU A 147 17.08 -2.11 -2.25
CA LEU A 147 15.71 -1.80 -2.67
C LEU A 147 14.78 -2.01 -1.47
N VAL A 148 14.44 -0.93 -0.76
CA VAL A 148 13.35 -0.92 0.19
C VAL A 148 12.08 -0.88 -0.67
N TYR A 149 11.42 -2.03 -0.75
CA TYR A 149 10.10 -2.11 -1.33
C TYR A 149 9.15 -1.22 -0.52
N ASN A 150 8.27 -0.48 -1.21
CA ASN A 150 7.05 0.07 -0.62
C ASN A 150 6.37 -1.06 0.18
N LYS A 151 6.23 -0.87 1.49
CA LYS A 151 5.69 -1.86 2.43
C LYS A 151 4.21 -1.60 2.75
N GLU A 152 3.50 -0.86 1.90
CA GLU A 152 2.09 -0.46 2.08
C GLU A 152 1.07 -1.29 1.29
N ASP A 153 1.48 -2.30 0.51
CA ASP A 153 0.52 -3.29 -0.07
C ASP A 153 -0.03 -4.28 0.98
N VAL A 154 0.36 -4.16 2.25
CA VAL A 154 -0.09 -5.05 3.32
C VAL A 154 -1.40 -4.58 3.95
N TRP A 155 -1.60 -3.26 4.10
CA TRP A 155 -2.73 -2.70 4.85
C TRP A 155 -3.64 -1.84 3.98
N THR A 156 -4.95 -2.00 4.13
CA THR A 156 -5.98 -1.14 3.55
C THR A 156 -6.75 -0.44 4.66
N LEU A 157 -6.91 0.87 4.58
CA LEU A 157 -7.77 1.65 5.48
C LEU A 157 -9.13 1.93 4.80
N ILE A 158 -10.20 1.62 5.52
CA ILE A 158 -11.58 1.65 5.03
C ILE A 158 -12.43 2.43 6.04
N PRO A 159 -12.97 3.61 5.68
CA PRO A 159 -13.96 4.30 6.50
C PRO A 159 -15.17 3.40 6.73
N ALA A 160 -15.66 3.32 7.98
CA ALA A 160 -16.87 2.57 8.25
C ALA A 160 -18.12 3.33 7.76
N ASP A 161 -19.20 2.59 7.49
CA ASP A 161 -20.49 3.18 7.09
C ASP A 161 -21.09 4.11 8.17
N LYS A 162 -20.62 4.00 9.42
CA LYS A 162 -21.04 4.85 10.53
C LYS A 162 -19.98 5.92 10.84
N PRO A 163 -20.39 7.18 11.11
CA PRO A 163 -19.48 8.20 11.60
C PRO A 163 -18.70 7.72 12.83
N GLY A 164 -17.44 8.13 12.93
CA GLY A 164 -16.57 7.71 14.02
C GLY A 164 -15.88 6.37 13.80
N GLY A 165 -16.15 5.65 12.71
CA GLY A 165 -15.65 4.31 12.48
C GLY A 165 -14.62 4.22 11.35
N CYS A 166 -13.57 3.42 11.53
CA CYS A 166 -12.62 3.05 10.48
C CYS A 166 -12.05 1.65 10.71
N VAL A 167 -11.60 1.02 9.63
CA VAL A 167 -11.04 -0.33 9.63
C VAL A 167 -9.71 -0.33 8.90
N ALA A 168 -8.64 -0.76 9.56
CA ALA A 168 -7.40 -1.15 8.91
C ALA A 168 -7.42 -2.66 8.69
N GLN A 169 -7.10 -3.13 7.49
CA GLN A 169 -7.22 -4.54 7.12
C GLN A 169 -5.98 -5.02 6.38
N ALA A 170 -5.48 -6.21 6.72
CA ALA A 170 -4.39 -6.87 6.01
C ALA A 170 -4.74 -8.33 5.70
N GLU A 171 -4.40 -8.83 4.51
CA GLU A 171 -4.45 -10.27 4.23
C GLU A 171 -3.33 -10.98 4.99
N VAL A 172 -3.65 -12.11 5.62
CA VAL A 172 -2.69 -12.89 6.41
C VAL A 172 -2.60 -14.31 5.88
N GLY A 173 -1.42 -14.66 5.37
CA GLY A 173 -1.12 -15.98 4.83
C GLY A 173 -1.81 -16.24 3.48
N GLU A 174 -1.94 -17.53 3.14
CA GLU A 174 -2.62 -17.96 1.91
C GLU A 174 -4.08 -18.35 2.22
N GLY A 175 -5.03 -17.90 1.39
CA GLY A 175 -6.42 -18.38 1.43
C GLY A 175 -7.47 -17.36 1.88
N GLY A 176 -7.21 -16.06 1.72
CA GLY A 176 -8.24 -15.02 1.87
C GLY A 176 -8.66 -14.77 3.31
N ARG A 177 -7.75 -14.91 4.28
CA ARG A 177 -7.99 -14.49 5.67
C ARG A 177 -7.44 -13.09 5.88
N PHE A 178 -8.17 -12.30 6.63
CA PHE A 178 -7.80 -10.92 6.87
C PHE A 178 -7.82 -10.62 8.36
N LEU A 179 -6.76 -9.99 8.83
CA LEU A 179 -6.71 -9.34 10.13
C LEU A 179 -7.26 -7.92 9.98
N GLN A 180 -8.18 -7.53 10.86
CA GLN A 180 -8.75 -6.20 10.89
C GLN A 180 -8.51 -5.56 12.25
N ILE A 181 -8.05 -4.30 12.25
CA ILE A 181 -8.06 -3.43 13.42
C ILE A 181 -9.15 -2.40 13.17
N ILE A 182 -10.13 -2.38 14.05
CA ILE A 182 -11.33 -1.54 13.90
C ILE A 182 -11.27 -0.50 14.99
N ARG A 183 -11.44 0.76 14.59
CA ARG A 183 -11.63 1.85 15.55
C ARG A 183 -13.02 2.42 15.39
N GLN A 184 -13.75 2.53 16.49
CA GLN A 184 -15.02 3.23 16.59
C GLN A 184 -14.91 4.25 17.72
N ASN A 185 -14.85 5.53 17.37
CA ASN A 185 -14.50 6.62 18.28
C ASN A 185 -13.12 6.37 18.93
N GLU A 186 -13.07 6.23 20.26
CA GLU A 186 -11.84 5.88 20.99
C GLU A 186 -11.66 4.37 21.19
N ASP A 187 -12.68 3.58 20.87
CA ASP A 187 -12.62 2.13 21.04
C ASP A 187 -11.88 1.48 19.88
N VAL A 188 -10.81 0.72 20.19
CA VAL A 188 -10.09 -0.13 19.24
C VAL A 188 -10.43 -1.59 19.50
N THR A 189 -10.75 -2.37 18.47
CA THR A 189 -10.94 -3.81 18.57
C THR A 189 -10.25 -4.53 17.40
N VAL A 190 -10.12 -5.85 17.51
CA VAL A 190 -9.55 -6.70 16.48
C VAL A 190 -10.65 -7.59 15.93
N ALA A 191 -10.64 -7.80 14.62
CA ALA A 191 -11.49 -8.77 13.95
C ALA A 191 -10.67 -9.64 12.99
N VAL A 192 -11.25 -10.79 12.66
CA VAL A 192 -10.77 -11.67 11.61
C VAL A 192 -11.92 -11.90 10.65
N TRP A 193 -11.65 -11.68 9.37
CA TRP A 193 -12.57 -11.95 8.27
C TRP A 193 -11.97 -13.00 7.32
N SER A 194 -12.81 -13.77 6.65
CA SER A 194 -12.42 -14.73 5.62
C SER A 194 -13.27 -14.54 4.36
N SER A 195 -12.62 -14.32 3.23
CA SER A 195 -13.25 -14.38 1.89
C SER A 195 -13.34 -15.82 1.36
N GLY A 196 -12.67 -16.76 2.03
CA GLY A 196 -12.60 -18.18 1.67
C GLY A 196 -13.39 -19.08 2.63
N PRO A 197 -12.77 -20.14 3.20
CA PRO A 197 -13.44 -21.07 4.11
C PRO A 197 -14.01 -20.39 5.36
N ALA A 198 -15.08 -20.97 5.91
CA ALA A 198 -15.68 -20.52 7.17
C ALA A 198 -14.67 -20.52 8.33
N LEU A 199 -14.76 -19.52 9.20
CA LEU A 199 -13.94 -19.42 10.40
C LEU A 199 -14.32 -20.53 11.38
N ARG A 200 -13.30 -21.09 12.04
CA ARG A 200 -13.50 -21.98 13.19
C ARG A 200 -14.18 -21.19 14.31
N ARG A 201 -15.25 -21.76 14.86
CA ARG A 201 -15.95 -21.19 16.03
C ARG A 201 -15.44 -21.82 17.32
N GLY A 202 -15.44 -21.04 18.38
CA GLY A 202 -15.12 -21.45 19.74
C GLY A 202 -15.70 -20.50 20.77
N ARG A 203 -15.32 -20.65 22.03
CA ARG A 203 -15.87 -19.85 23.14
C ARG A 203 -14.84 -19.01 23.87
N LYS A 204 -13.56 -19.34 23.73
CA LYS A 204 -12.45 -18.61 24.34
C LYS A 204 -11.47 -18.18 23.26
N GLY A 205 -11.19 -16.89 23.21
CA GLY A 205 -10.18 -16.31 22.32
C GLY A 205 -8.98 -15.83 23.10
N VAL A 206 -7.81 -15.86 22.45
CA VAL A 206 -6.58 -15.24 22.97
C VAL A 206 -5.96 -14.41 21.85
N LEU A 207 -5.70 -13.14 22.15
CA LEU A 207 -4.85 -12.25 21.36
C LEU A 207 -3.46 -12.27 21.99
N SER A 208 -2.47 -12.79 21.26
CA SER A 208 -1.07 -12.79 21.69
C SER A 208 -0.27 -11.80 20.84
N VAL A 209 0.41 -10.86 21.48
CA VAL A 209 1.30 -9.89 20.84
C VAL A 209 2.69 -10.02 21.46
N ASP A 210 3.66 -10.44 20.67
CA ASP A 210 5.05 -10.72 21.10
C ASP A 210 5.17 -11.52 22.42
N GLY A 211 4.24 -12.48 22.63
CA GLY A 211 4.21 -13.35 23.80
C GLY A 211 3.43 -12.83 25.02
N VAL A 212 2.85 -11.63 24.94
CA VAL A 212 1.88 -11.13 25.91
C VAL A 212 0.47 -11.51 25.45
N SER A 213 -0.27 -12.22 26.30
CA SER A 213 -1.58 -12.80 25.96
C SER A 213 -2.74 -12.09 26.67
N PHE A 214 -3.78 -11.80 25.91
CA PHE A 214 -5.03 -11.20 26.38
C PHE A 214 -6.22 -12.10 26.03
N ASP A 215 -6.94 -12.54 27.05
CA ASP A 215 -8.15 -13.34 26.87
C ASP A 215 -9.33 -12.50 26.40
N PHE A 216 -10.15 -13.04 25.51
CA PHE A 216 -11.38 -12.41 25.05
C PHE A 216 -12.49 -13.44 24.77
N VAL A 217 -13.73 -12.96 24.68
CA VAL A 217 -14.86 -13.76 24.20
C VAL A 217 -15.06 -13.47 22.70
N PRO A 218 -15.02 -14.47 21.81
CA PRO A 218 -15.23 -14.22 20.39
C PRO A 218 -16.71 -13.98 20.09
N ALA A 219 -17.03 -12.83 19.48
CA ALA A 219 -18.32 -12.57 18.88
C ALA A 219 -18.28 -12.90 17.39
N TYR A 220 -19.29 -13.61 16.87
CA TYR A 220 -19.33 -14.05 15.47
C TYR A 220 -20.49 -13.39 14.74
N ASP A 221 -20.19 -12.80 13.59
CA ASP A 221 -21.20 -12.41 12.61
C ASP A 221 -21.14 -13.38 11.42
N GLY A 222 -22.23 -14.12 11.23
CA GLY A 222 -22.28 -15.19 10.23
C GLY A 222 -21.22 -16.30 10.45
N LYS A 223 -20.65 -16.78 9.34
CA LYS A 223 -19.68 -17.90 9.32
C LYS A 223 -18.24 -17.47 8.98
N THR A 224 -18.06 -16.24 8.53
CA THR A 224 -16.81 -15.74 7.92
C THR A 224 -16.22 -14.56 8.67
N TYR A 225 -16.86 -14.09 9.73
CA TYR A 225 -16.43 -12.92 10.48
C TYR A 225 -16.46 -13.20 12.00
N MET A 226 -15.40 -12.76 12.68
CA MET A 226 -15.24 -12.86 14.12
C MET A 226 -14.60 -11.58 14.63
N VAL A 227 -15.12 -11.02 15.70
CA VAL A 227 -14.59 -9.84 16.38
C VAL A 227 -14.36 -10.16 17.85
N LEU A 228 -13.35 -9.55 18.43
CA LEU A 228 -13.12 -9.57 19.86
C LEU A 228 -14.27 -8.83 20.56
N ASP A 229 -14.99 -9.49 21.46
CA ASP A 229 -16.00 -8.84 22.29
C ASP A 229 -15.30 -7.95 23.34
N GLY A 230 -15.28 -6.64 23.09
CA GLY A 230 -14.64 -5.64 23.93
C GLY A 230 -13.67 -4.72 23.18
N THR A 231 -13.08 -3.80 23.94
CA THR A 231 -12.14 -2.78 23.46
C THR A 231 -10.73 -3.09 23.97
N LEU A 232 -9.73 -3.02 23.08
CA LEU A 232 -8.32 -2.90 23.43
C LEU A 232 -8.04 -1.49 23.96
N ALA A 233 -7.80 -1.39 25.27
CA ALA A 233 -7.44 -0.14 25.93
C ALA A 233 -6.28 -0.38 26.91
N GLY A 234 -5.53 0.67 27.21
CA GLY A 234 -4.41 0.60 28.17
C GLY A 234 -3.29 -0.33 27.68
N GLU A 235 -2.86 -1.23 28.55
CA GLU A 235 -1.74 -2.16 28.31
C GLU A 235 -1.92 -3.00 27.02
N PRO A 236 -3.07 -3.66 26.74
CA PRO A 236 -3.30 -4.35 25.47
C PRO A 236 -3.05 -3.52 24.21
N LEU A 237 -3.51 -2.26 24.19
CA LEU A 237 -3.33 -1.38 23.03
C LEU A 237 -1.86 -0.92 22.89
N GLN A 238 -1.19 -0.64 24.01
CA GLN A 238 0.24 -0.30 24.00
C GLN A 238 1.10 -1.48 23.54
N ALA A 239 0.78 -2.69 24.00
CA ALA A 239 1.45 -3.92 23.58
C ALA A 239 1.25 -4.16 22.08
N LEU A 240 0.03 -4.01 21.57
CA LEU A 240 -0.25 -4.10 20.13
C LEU A 240 0.57 -3.07 19.34
N ARG A 241 0.62 -1.82 19.78
CA ARG A 241 1.36 -0.74 19.09
C ARG A 241 2.87 -0.98 18.99
N ALA A 242 3.46 -1.64 19.98
CA ALA A 242 4.88 -1.98 20.00
C ALA A 242 5.19 -3.34 19.33
N SER A 243 4.16 -4.10 18.97
CA SER A 243 4.32 -5.50 18.57
C SER A 243 4.94 -5.66 17.18
N LYS A 244 5.76 -6.70 17.05
CA LYS A 244 6.31 -7.18 15.79
C LYS A 244 5.52 -8.36 15.22
N GLY A 245 4.72 -9.04 16.04
CA GLY A 245 3.84 -10.10 15.59
C GLY A 245 2.54 -10.13 16.39
N VAL A 246 1.50 -10.63 15.74
CA VAL A 246 0.19 -10.84 16.38
C VAL A 246 -0.34 -12.22 16.03
N GLU A 247 -0.86 -12.89 17.05
CA GLU A 247 -1.54 -14.17 16.91
C GLU A 247 -2.93 -14.08 17.54
N VAL A 248 -3.93 -14.56 16.79
CA VAL A 248 -5.29 -14.73 17.28
C VAL A 248 -5.58 -16.21 17.31
N SER A 249 -5.93 -16.74 18.48
CA SER A 249 -6.29 -18.14 18.66
C SER A 249 -7.68 -18.30 19.27
N ILE A 250 -8.36 -19.40 18.92
CA ILE A 250 -9.70 -19.75 19.40
C ILE A 250 -9.68 -21.18 19.96
N ASP A 251 -10.07 -21.33 21.22
CA ASP A 251 -10.02 -22.58 21.99
C ASP A 251 -8.64 -23.29 21.85
N GLY A 252 -7.56 -22.51 21.93
CA GLY A 252 -6.18 -22.99 21.85
C GLY A 252 -5.69 -23.32 20.43
N LYS A 253 -6.42 -22.95 19.37
CA LYS A 253 -5.97 -23.13 17.99
C LYS A 253 -5.80 -21.80 17.27
N VAL A 254 -4.65 -21.64 16.64
CA VAL A 254 -4.31 -20.45 15.85
C VAL A 254 -5.30 -20.28 14.69
N LEU A 255 -5.91 -19.09 14.64
CA LEU A 255 -6.77 -18.64 13.56
C LEU A 255 -6.00 -17.74 12.59
N VAL A 256 -5.21 -16.82 13.14
CA VAL A 256 -4.34 -15.87 12.42
C VAL A 256 -3.01 -15.80 13.15
N ASN A 257 -1.92 -15.78 12.41
CA ASN A 257 -0.59 -15.45 12.91
C ASN A 257 0.08 -14.57 11.84
N ALA A 258 0.36 -13.32 12.21
CA ALA A 258 0.87 -12.30 11.30
C ALA A 258 2.18 -11.73 11.83
N ASN A 259 3.15 -11.58 10.93
CA ASN A 259 4.34 -10.77 11.17
C ASN A 259 4.02 -9.32 10.77
N LEU A 260 4.18 -8.40 11.72
CA LEU A 260 3.96 -6.98 11.57
C LEU A 260 5.27 -6.21 11.31
N GLU A 261 6.43 -6.84 11.52
CA GLU A 261 7.73 -6.20 11.35
C GLU A 261 7.91 -5.71 9.91
N GLY A 262 8.10 -4.39 9.78
CA GLY A 262 8.25 -3.76 8.48
C GLY A 262 6.97 -3.73 7.65
N THR A 263 5.78 -3.83 8.23
CA THR A 263 4.50 -3.65 7.50
C THR A 263 3.93 -2.22 7.61
N GLY A 264 4.63 -1.32 8.31
CA GLY A 264 4.11 0.03 8.61
C GLY A 264 3.07 0.07 9.75
N PHE A 265 2.77 -1.06 10.39
CA PHE A 265 1.70 -1.18 11.39
C PHE A 265 1.63 -0.09 12.48
N PRO A 266 2.74 0.41 13.07
CA PRO A 266 2.66 1.48 14.05
C PRO A 266 2.03 2.78 13.50
N LEU A 267 2.26 3.11 12.23
CA LEU A 267 1.66 4.27 11.55
C LEU A 267 0.18 4.02 11.25
N ILE A 268 -0.17 2.79 10.85
CA ILE A 268 -1.56 2.38 10.59
C ILE A 268 -2.47 2.64 11.79
N LEU A 269 -2.00 2.47 13.03
CA LEU A 269 -2.81 2.77 14.22
C LEU A 269 -3.11 4.27 14.40
N ASP A 270 -2.18 5.14 14.01
CA ASP A 270 -2.38 6.59 14.05
C ASP A 270 -3.28 7.07 12.91
N GLU A 271 -3.13 6.48 11.74
CA GLU A 271 -3.96 6.73 10.57
C GLU A 271 -5.39 6.21 10.75
N LEU A 272 -5.55 5.04 11.36
CA LEU A 272 -6.84 4.52 11.80
C LEU A 272 -7.54 5.48 12.76
N ALA A 273 -6.77 6.14 13.65
CA ALA A 273 -7.27 7.16 14.55
C ALA A 273 -7.71 8.42 13.80
N ALA A 274 -6.90 8.90 12.85
CA ALA A 274 -7.24 10.03 11.99
C ALA A 274 -8.52 9.75 11.18
N CYS A 275 -8.58 8.59 10.55
CA CYS A 275 -9.73 8.10 9.80
C CYS A 275 -11.00 8.06 10.66
N ALA A 276 -10.93 7.51 11.87
CA ALA A 276 -12.07 7.46 12.79
C ALA A 276 -12.55 8.86 13.21
N ARG A 277 -11.66 9.85 13.28
CA ARG A 277 -12.02 11.27 13.52
C ARG A 277 -12.61 11.97 12.29
N GLY A 278 -12.68 11.29 11.15
CA GLY A 278 -13.11 11.86 9.88
C GLY A 278 -12.07 12.77 9.23
N GLU A 279 -10.80 12.65 9.64
CA GLU A 279 -9.71 13.34 8.98
C GLU A 279 -9.48 12.75 7.59
N ALA A 280 -9.12 13.63 6.65
CA ALA A 280 -8.70 13.21 5.32
C ALA A 280 -7.34 12.52 5.37
N GLY A 281 -7.19 11.46 4.58
CA GLY A 281 -5.96 10.69 4.44
C GLY A 281 -5.96 9.91 3.14
N TRP A 282 -4.97 9.04 2.95
CA TRP A 282 -4.86 8.21 1.74
C TRP A 282 -6.06 7.26 1.53
N TRP A 283 -6.85 7.04 2.60
CA TRP A 283 -8.07 6.22 2.62
C TRP A 283 -9.37 6.98 2.34
N THR A 284 -9.37 8.31 2.31
CA THR A 284 -10.62 9.07 2.09
C THR A 284 -10.94 9.24 0.60
N PRO A 285 -12.17 8.94 0.15
CA PRO A 285 -12.66 9.43 -1.14
C PRO A 285 -12.73 10.97 -1.07
N ASN A 286 -12.14 11.68 -2.04
CA ASN A 286 -12.11 13.15 -2.07
C ASN A 286 -13.52 13.76 -1.94
N ALA A 287 -13.90 14.14 -0.72
CA ALA A 287 -15.09 14.93 -0.44
C ALA A 287 -14.74 16.42 -0.58
N THR A 288 -15.44 17.07 -1.51
CA THR A 288 -15.44 18.50 -1.84
C THR A 288 -15.12 19.45 -0.68
N VAL A 289 -14.01 20.18 -0.81
CA VAL A 289 -13.83 21.48 -0.16
C VAL A 289 -14.54 22.53 -1.03
N GLY A 290 -15.62 23.13 -0.51
CA GLY A 290 -16.13 24.41 -0.97
C GLY A 290 -17.52 24.44 -1.61
N ALA A 291 -18.57 24.34 -0.79
CA ALA A 291 -19.80 25.08 -1.03
C ALA A 291 -20.13 25.90 0.23
N SER A 292 -19.56 27.10 0.29
CA SER A 292 -20.10 28.21 1.08
C SER A 292 -19.68 29.53 0.46
N GLN A 293 -20.49 29.98 -0.50
CA GLN A 293 -21.20 31.27 -0.52
C GLN A 293 -22.03 31.36 -1.80
#